data_AF-B1V355-F1
#
_entry.id   AF-B1V355-F1
#
_cell.length_a   1.000
_cell.length_b   1.000
_cell.length_c   1.000
_cell.angle_alpha   90.00
_cell.angle_beta   90.00
_cell.angle_gamma   90.00
#
_symmetry.space_group_name_H-M   'P 1'
#
loop_
_entity.id
_entity.type
_entity.pdbx_description
1 polymer ?
#
loop_
_entity_poly.entity_id
_entity_poly.type
_entity_poly.pdbx_seq_one_letter_code
_entity_poly.pdbx_strand_id
1 'polypeptide(L)'
;MIEIELHNLALNIKEFRKKNKLSQAELAEKLGVARTTIGYYERAEVEPNIYTLIQLSKLMNCSIDSLLGLNHPNETTNDLNNLDLSKKIFILNKLIEKNTQSFNDLETSNIRNARMFKELEMSKKRTERMFNELEMSKKRTERMFNELKKTRNRAENDIKLFQELSKEFTNTLDKEHETDLSDALEYQDINYNFSTTEKEDFLSSNLKDLISNLNFIPIDVVGEVSCGTPSYAFNEISKSIALPSNYKDCFALRVKGNSMNKLFKDNELIICCRNKTPIDGDIVIAYLSENNEATCKKIHKKKDKLELPPCSTLPYEIQYYDKNSDINIIGVVLGSLNDILDLENIDIEDLEEKLNTI
;
A
#
# COMPACT_ATOMS: atom_id res chain seq x y z
N MET A 1 -30.56 -27.56 28.60
CA MET A 1 -31.83 -27.02 28.07
C MET A 1 -32.60 -28.09 27.32
N ILE A 2 -31.96 -28.94 26.50
CA ILE A 2 -32.57 -30.05 25.74
C ILE A 2 -33.19 -31.15 26.64
N GLU A 3 -32.59 -31.48 27.79
CA GLU A 3 -33.11 -32.53 28.70
C GLU A 3 -34.52 -32.26 29.25
N ILE A 4 -34.93 -30.99 29.38
CA ILE A 4 -36.23 -30.62 29.95
C ILE A 4 -37.36 -30.90 28.93
N GLU A 5 -37.07 -30.73 27.64
CA GLU A 5 -38.05 -30.89 26.55
C GLU A 5 -38.38 -32.36 26.29
N LEU A 6 -37.37 -33.24 26.35
CA LEU A 6 -37.55 -34.68 26.18
C LEU A 6 -38.36 -35.31 27.32
N HIS A 7 -38.19 -34.79 28.55
CA HIS A 7 -38.96 -35.24 29.71
C HIS A 7 -40.46 -34.90 29.57
N ASN A 8 -40.77 -33.68 29.12
CA ASN A 8 -42.16 -33.25 28.90
C ASN A 8 -42.84 -34.06 27.79
N LEU A 9 -42.12 -34.35 26.71
CA LEU A 9 -42.60 -35.22 25.64
C LEU A 9 -42.95 -36.63 26.16
N ALA A 10 -42.06 -37.22 26.96
CA ALA A 10 -42.26 -38.54 27.57
C ALA A 10 -43.52 -38.60 28.46
N LEU A 11 -43.75 -37.56 29.25
CA LEU A 11 -44.96 -37.43 30.09
C LEU A 11 -46.22 -37.31 29.23
N ASN A 12 -46.21 -36.44 28.23
CA ASN A 12 -47.36 -36.20 27.35
C ASN A 12 -47.77 -37.47 26.58
N ILE A 13 -46.80 -38.23 26.08
CA ILE A 13 -47.05 -39.52 25.40
C ILE A 13 -47.71 -40.51 26.37
N LYS A 14 -47.18 -40.62 27.60
CA LYS A 14 -47.69 -41.54 28.63
C LYS A 14 -49.09 -41.16 29.10
N GLU A 15 -49.35 -39.87 29.27
CA GLU A 15 -50.67 -39.35 29.64
C GLU A 15 -51.71 -39.59 28.55
N PHE A 16 -51.36 -39.29 27.29
CA PHE A 16 -52.22 -39.57 26.15
C PHE A 16 -52.57 -41.05 26.06
N ARG A 17 -51.58 -41.94 26.22
CA ARG A 17 -51.78 -43.38 26.18
C ARG A 17 -52.76 -43.83 27.27
N LYS A 18 -52.59 -43.35 28.51
CA LYS A 18 -53.47 -43.68 29.63
C LYS A 18 -54.89 -43.12 29.43
N LYS A 19 -55.02 -41.87 28.97
CA LYS A 19 -56.31 -41.21 28.72
C LYS A 19 -57.14 -41.97 27.68
N ASN A 20 -56.47 -42.50 26.65
CA ASN A 20 -57.10 -43.28 25.59
C ASN A 20 -57.16 -44.79 25.89
N LYS A 21 -56.79 -45.21 27.11
CA LYS A 21 -56.80 -46.61 27.57
C LYS A 21 -56.00 -47.57 26.67
N LEU A 22 -54.91 -47.09 26.08
CA LEU A 22 -54.06 -47.88 25.17
C LEU A 22 -52.96 -48.62 25.93
N SER A 23 -52.66 -49.85 25.50
CA SER A 23 -51.42 -50.52 25.91
C SER A 23 -50.21 -49.93 25.17
N GLN A 24 -48.98 -50.12 25.68
CA GLN A 24 -47.77 -49.69 24.96
C GLN A 24 -47.62 -50.42 23.62
N ALA A 25 -48.15 -51.65 23.51
CA ALA A 25 -48.14 -52.41 22.27
C ALA A 25 -49.12 -51.82 21.24
N GLU A 26 -50.34 -51.48 21.66
CA GLU A 26 -51.35 -50.85 20.78
C GLU A 26 -50.93 -49.48 20.28
N LEU A 27 -50.28 -48.66 21.13
CA LEU A 27 -49.75 -47.37 20.70
C LEU A 27 -48.60 -47.55 19.70
N ALA A 28 -47.76 -48.56 19.91
CA ALA A 28 -46.66 -48.87 19.00
C ALA A 28 -47.17 -49.32 17.63
N GLU A 29 -48.23 -50.14 17.59
CA GLU A 29 -48.89 -50.58 16.36
C GLU A 29 -49.47 -49.38 15.58
N LYS A 30 -50.13 -48.44 16.27
CA LYS A 30 -50.67 -47.21 15.65
C LYS A 30 -49.60 -46.29 15.08
N LEU A 31 -48.39 -46.33 15.62
CA LEU A 31 -47.25 -45.52 15.18
C LEU A 31 -46.28 -46.28 14.25
N GLY A 32 -46.53 -47.57 13.99
CA GLY A 32 -45.66 -48.41 13.16
C GLY A 32 -44.27 -48.64 13.76
N VAL A 33 -44.13 -48.64 15.09
CA VAL A 33 -42.86 -48.83 15.81
C VAL A 33 -42.91 -50.07 16.71
N ALA A 34 -41.76 -50.54 17.19
CA ALA A 34 -41.72 -51.65 18.14
C ALA A 34 -42.25 -51.22 19.52
N ARG A 35 -42.88 -52.16 20.25
CA ARG A 35 -43.40 -51.91 21.62
C ARG A 35 -42.31 -51.39 22.58
N THR A 36 -41.08 -51.86 22.42
CA THR A 36 -39.92 -51.41 23.21
C THR A 36 -39.61 -49.93 22.98
N THR A 37 -39.76 -49.45 21.75
CA THR A 37 -39.54 -48.05 21.34
C THR A 37 -40.44 -47.08 22.08
N ILE A 38 -41.73 -47.40 22.23
CA ILE A 38 -42.66 -46.59 23.06
C ILE A 38 -42.23 -46.59 24.52
N GLY A 39 -41.73 -47.71 25.04
CA GLY A 39 -41.18 -47.77 26.38
C GLY A 39 -39.96 -46.86 26.58
N TYR A 40 -39.07 -46.79 25.59
CA TYR A 40 -37.91 -45.90 25.59
C TYR A 40 -38.33 -44.42 25.54
N TYR A 41 -39.34 -44.09 24.74
CA TYR A 41 -39.90 -42.73 24.66
C TYR A 41 -40.55 -42.30 25.98
N GLU A 42 -41.35 -43.15 26.61
CA GLU A 42 -42.01 -42.83 27.90
C GLU A 42 -41.03 -42.70 29.08
N ARG A 43 -39.78 -43.16 28.93
CA ARG A 43 -38.70 -43.00 29.92
C ARG A 43 -37.72 -41.88 29.58
N ALA A 44 -37.93 -41.17 28.47
CA ALA A 44 -36.98 -40.16 27.95
C ALA A 44 -35.57 -40.73 27.68
N GLU A 45 -35.46 -42.03 27.36
CA GLU A 45 -34.17 -42.69 27.07
C GLU A 45 -33.75 -42.53 25.60
N VAL A 46 -34.72 -42.34 24.70
CA VAL A 46 -34.50 -42.20 23.25
C VAL A 46 -35.39 -41.09 22.70
N GLU A 47 -34.85 -40.28 21.80
CA GLU A 47 -35.61 -39.25 21.09
C GLU A 47 -36.40 -39.85 19.92
N PRO A 48 -37.70 -39.53 19.79
CA PRO A 48 -38.46 -39.86 18.60
C PRO A 48 -37.92 -39.13 17.37
N ASN A 49 -37.85 -39.80 16.23
CA ASN A 49 -37.51 -39.13 14.98
C ASN A 49 -38.63 -38.15 14.57
N ILE A 50 -38.30 -37.23 13.67
CA ILE A 50 -39.24 -36.18 13.20
C ILE A 50 -40.53 -36.74 12.61
N TYR A 51 -40.48 -37.91 11.95
CA TYR A 51 -41.65 -38.55 11.35
C TYR A 51 -42.61 -39.09 12.42
N THR A 52 -42.07 -39.77 13.44
CA THR A 52 -42.82 -40.26 14.60
C THR A 52 -43.42 -39.11 15.40
N LEU A 53 -42.70 -37.98 15.52
CA LEU A 53 -43.19 -36.78 16.20
C LEU A 53 -44.41 -36.17 15.49
N ILE A 54 -44.38 -36.11 14.15
CA ILE A 54 -45.52 -35.66 13.34
C ILE A 54 -46.70 -36.62 13.47
N GLN A 55 -46.44 -37.93 13.46
CA GLN A 55 -47.50 -38.93 13.66
C GLN A 55 -48.14 -38.83 15.04
N LEU A 56 -47.34 -38.64 16.10
CA LEU A 56 -47.83 -38.40 17.45
C LEU A 56 -48.68 -37.13 17.51
N SER A 57 -48.22 -36.02 16.93
CA SER A 57 -49.00 -34.76 16.84
C SER A 57 -50.36 -34.97 16.18
N LYS A 58 -50.41 -35.70 15.06
CA LYS A 58 -51.67 -36.04 14.37
C LYS A 58 -52.58 -36.95 15.21
N LEU A 59 -52.00 -37.95 15.87
CA LEU A 59 -52.73 -38.91 16.71
C LEU A 59 -53.29 -38.25 17.97
N MET A 60 -52.57 -37.27 18.52
CA MET A 60 -52.93 -36.52 19.72
C MET A 60 -53.76 -35.27 19.43
N ASN A 61 -53.92 -34.92 18.15
CA ASN A 61 -54.61 -33.72 17.67
C ASN A 61 -54.11 -32.42 18.34
N CYS A 62 -52.79 -32.28 18.45
CA CYS A 62 -52.13 -31.11 19.02
C CYS A 62 -50.97 -30.65 18.14
N SER A 63 -50.54 -29.39 18.28
CA SER A 63 -49.31 -28.91 17.64
C SER A 63 -48.09 -29.61 18.23
N ILE A 64 -47.01 -29.69 17.45
CA ILE A 64 -45.73 -30.24 17.92
C ILE A 64 -45.22 -29.44 19.12
N ASP A 65 -45.42 -28.12 19.12
CA ASP A 65 -45.06 -27.25 20.26
C ASP A 65 -45.80 -27.65 21.54
N SER A 66 -47.10 -27.93 21.45
CA SER A 66 -47.89 -28.40 22.59
C SER A 66 -47.46 -29.78 23.07
N LEU A 67 -47.09 -30.67 22.13
CA LEU A 67 -46.58 -32.01 22.41
C LEU A 67 -45.23 -31.97 23.16
N LEU A 68 -44.39 -30.99 22.87
CA LEU A 68 -43.09 -30.75 23.53
C LEU A 68 -43.22 -29.90 24.82
N GLY A 69 -44.41 -29.36 25.11
CA GLY A 69 -44.66 -28.51 26.29
C GLY A 69 -44.24 -27.05 26.11
N LEU A 70 -44.11 -26.58 24.86
CA LEU A 70 -43.71 -25.21 24.50
C LEU A 70 -44.89 -24.22 24.43
N ASN A 71 -46.00 -24.50 25.11
CA ASN A 71 -47.17 -23.61 25.11
C ASN A 71 -46.79 -22.23 25.68
N HIS A 72 -46.69 -21.21 24.82
CA HIS A 72 -46.65 -19.82 25.26
C HIS A 72 -48.03 -19.48 25.86
N PRO A 73 -48.12 -19.11 27.14
CA PRO A 73 -49.38 -18.63 27.68
C PRO A 73 -49.66 -17.28 27.02
N ASN A 74 -50.71 -17.20 26.20
CA ASN A 74 -51.65 -16.07 26.08
C ASN A 74 -52.41 -16.12 24.75
N GLU A 75 -53.46 -16.94 24.63
CA GLU A 75 -54.54 -16.65 23.68
C GLU A 75 -55.88 -17.13 24.26
N THR A 76 -56.60 -16.22 24.94
CA THR A 76 -58.06 -16.26 24.88
C THR A 76 -58.66 -14.89 25.20
N THR A 77 -59.47 -14.41 24.25
CA THR A 77 -60.49 -13.35 24.34
C THR A 77 -60.02 -11.88 24.29
N ASN A 78 -59.81 -11.32 23.08
CA ASN A 78 -60.17 -9.94 22.67
C ASN A 78 -59.75 -9.60 21.20
N ASP A 79 -60.06 -10.46 20.23
CA ASP A 79 -59.29 -10.55 18.97
C ASP A 79 -59.69 -9.67 17.77
N LEU A 80 -60.70 -8.78 17.85
CA LEU A 80 -61.05 -7.96 16.68
C LEU A 80 -60.43 -6.55 16.68
N ASN A 81 -60.27 -5.92 17.84
CA ASN A 81 -59.66 -4.58 17.91
C ASN A 81 -58.15 -4.59 18.19
N ASN A 82 -57.63 -5.64 18.84
CA ASN A 82 -56.20 -5.73 19.16
C ASN A 82 -55.35 -6.21 17.99
N LEU A 83 -55.87 -7.05 17.09
CA LEU A 83 -55.11 -7.55 15.94
C LEU A 83 -54.75 -6.44 14.94
N ASP A 84 -55.66 -5.48 14.71
CA ASP A 84 -55.39 -4.31 13.85
C ASP A 84 -54.40 -3.34 14.50
N LEU A 85 -54.50 -3.15 15.83
CA LEU A 85 -53.57 -2.31 16.58
C LEU A 85 -52.17 -2.92 16.64
N SER A 86 -52.05 -4.23 16.88
CA SER A 86 -50.77 -4.95 16.85
C SER A 86 -50.13 -4.93 15.46
N LYS A 87 -50.91 -5.04 14.38
CA LYS A 87 -50.41 -4.89 13.00
C LYS A 87 -49.92 -3.46 12.73
N LYS A 88 -50.64 -2.44 13.19
CA LYS A 88 -50.21 -1.04 13.08
C LYS A 88 -48.93 -0.76 13.88
N ILE A 89 -48.84 -1.27 15.11
CA ILE A 89 -47.62 -1.16 15.95
C ILE A 89 -46.44 -1.87 15.28
N PHE A 90 -46.66 -3.05 14.70
CA PHE A 90 -45.62 -3.78 13.98
C PHE A 90 -45.11 -3.00 12.75
N ILE A 91 -46.03 -2.44 11.94
CA ILE A 91 -45.66 -1.59 10.80
C ILE A 91 -44.93 -0.33 11.26
N LEU A 92 -45.39 0.29 12.35
CA LEU A 92 -44.77 1.49 12.92
C LEU A 92 -43.35 1.20 13.42
N ASN A 93 -43.15 0.10 14.15
CA ASN A 93 -41.82 -0.30 14.62
C ASN A 93 -40.88 -0.58 13.45
N LYS A 94 -41.36 -1.25 12.41
CA LYS A 94 -40.58 -1.50 11.19
C LYS A 94 -40.20 -0.20 10.46
N LEU A 95 -41.09 0.79 10.44
CA LEU A 95 -40.81 2.13 9.91
C LEU A 95 -39.79 2.88 10.77
N ILE A 96 -39.91 2.79 12.09
CA ILE A 96 -38.96 3.37 13.05
C ILE A 96 -37.58 2.77 12.83
N GLU A 97 -37.45 1.44 12.79
CA GLU A 97 -36.18 0.75 12.54
C GLU A 97 -35.53 1.20 11.22
N LYS A 98 -36.31 1.28 10.14
CA LYS A 98 -35.83 1.75 8.84
C LYS A 98 -35.35 3.21 8.89
N ASN A 99 -36.10 4.07 9.58
CA ASN A 99 -35.71 5.46 9.77
C ASN A 99 -34.44 5.57 10.62
N THR A 100 -34.33 4.81 11.71
CA THR A 100 -33.14 4.75 12.56
C THR A 100 -31.91 4.30 11.77
N GLN A 101 -32.02 3.27 10.94
CA GLN A 101 -30.95 2.87 10.02
C GLN A 101 -30.56 4.00 9.06
N SER A 102 -31.55 4.65 8.43
CA SER A 102 -31.31 5.77 7.52
C SER A 102 -30.60 6.94 8.21
N PHE A 103 -30.95 7.23 9.47
CA PHE A 103 -30.27 8.25 10.29
C PHE A 103 -28.82 7.87 10.59
N ASN A 104 -28.57 6.61 10.98
CA ASN A 104 -27.21 6.12 11.23
C ASN A 104 -26.35 6.16 9.95
N ASP A 105 -26.91 5.80 8.81
CA ASP A 105 -26.24 5.89 7.50
C ASP A 105 -25.92 7.34 7.14
N LEU A 106 -26.83 8.27 7.43
CA LEU A 106 -26.61 9.70 7.22
C LEU A 106 -25.52 10.25 8.15
N GLU A 107 -25.50 9.83 9.41
CA GLU A 107 -24.48 10.21 10.39
C GLU A 107 -23.10 9.70 9.99
N THR A 108 -23.00 8.42 9.59
CA THR A 108 -21.75 7.86 9.08
C THR A 108 -21.29 8.53 7.78
N SER A 109 -22.21 8.90 6.89
CA SER A 109 -21.93 9.69 5.69
C SER A 109 -21.40 11.09 6.02
N ASN A 110 -22.00 11.78 6.99
CA ASN A 110 -21.52 13.09 7.46
C ASN A 110 -20.10 13.00 8.05
N ILE A 111 -19.81 11.95 8.83
CA ILE A 111 -18.47 11.71 9.36
C ILE A 111 -17.46 11.48 8.22
N ARG A 112 -17.82 10.70 7.19
CA ARG A 112 -16.98 10.50 6.00
C ARG A 112 -16.73 11.82 5.26
N ASN A 113 -17.78 12.60 5.04
CA ASN A 113 -17.68 13.91 4.39
C ASN A 113 -16.77 14.86 5.18
N ALA A 114 -16.91 14.92 6.51
CA ALA A 114 -16.05 15.74 7.36
C ALA A 114 -14.57 15.34 7.24
N ARG A 115 -14.26 14.04 7.16
CA ARG A 115 -12.90 13.53 6.92
C ARG A 115 -12.39 13.94 5.54
N MET A 116 -13.22 13.81 4.49
CA MET A 116 -12.87 14.24 3.13
C MET A 116 -12.59 15.74 3.06
N PHE A 117 -13.39 16.57 3.72
CA PHE A 117 -13.14 18.02 3.80
C PHE A 117 -11.80 18.32 4.47
N LYS A 118 -11.47 17.62 5.56
CA LYS A 118 -10.18 17.77 6.24
C LYS A 118 -9.01 17.35 5.34
N GLU A 119 -9.15 16.27 4.58
CA GLU A 119 -8.14 15.84 3.61
C GLU A 119 -7.94 16.87 2.48
N LEU A 120 -9.04 17.41 1.94
CA LEU A 120 -8.99 18.48 0.94
C LEU A 120 -8.30 19.73 1.49
N GLU A 121 -8.59 20.11 2.73
CA GLU A 121 -7.93 21.25 3.38
C GLU A 121 -6.42 21.02 3.52
N MET A 122 -6.01 19.81 3.93
CA MET A 122 -4.59 19.46 4.02
C MET A 122 -3.92 19.40 2.66
N SER A 123 -4.61 18.91 1.62
CA SER A 123 -4.12 18.90 0.23
C SER A 123 -3.91 20.31 -0.32
N LYS A 124 -4.87 21.22 -0.06
CA LYS A 124 -4.74 22.64 -0.40
C LYS A 124 -3.50 23.26 0.24
N LYS A 125 -3.28 23.04 1.55
CA LYS A 125 -2.08 23.54 2.26
C LYS A 125 -0.78 22.99 1.67
N ARG A 126 -0.74 21.72 1.25
CA ARG A 126 0.44 21.15 0.58
C ARG A 126 0.70 21.83 -0.76
N THR A 127 -0.35 22.05 -1.54
CA THR A 127 -0.27 22.70 -2.86
C THR A 127 0.21 24.15 -2.73
N GLU A 128 -0.28 24.89 -1.73
CA GLU A 128 0.18 26.24 -1.43
C GLU A 128 1.67 26.29 -1.07
N ARG A 129 2.17 25.31 -0.30
CA ARG A 129 3.61 25.21 0.00
C ARG A 129 4.43 24.93 -1.25
N MET A 130 4.01 23.98 -2.08
CA MET A 130 4.69 23.67 -3.36
C MET A 130 4.71 24.90 -4.28
N PHE A 131 3.62 25.67 -4.33
CA PHE A 131 3.57 26.90 -5.10
C PHE A 131 4.58 27.94 -4.58
N ASN A 132 4.67 28.12 -3.26
CA ASN A 132 5.64 29.03 -2.66
C ASN A 132 7.09 28.58 -2.95
N GLU A 133 7.38 27.29 -2.88
CA GLU A 133 8.69 26.74 -3.23
C GLU A 133 9.05 26.98 -4.70
N LEU A 134 8.10 26.78 -5.61
CA LEU A 134 8.27 27.10 -7.03
C LEU A 134 8.51 28.59 -7.27
N GLU A 135 7.79 29.46 -6.56
CA GLU A 135 8.00 30.90 -6.65
C GLU A 135 9.41 31.29 -6.18
N MET A 136 9.88 30.70 -5.09
CA MET A 136 11.24 30.92 -4.58
C MET A 136 12.31 30.36 -5.50
N SER A 137 12.08 29.19 -6.09
CA SER A 137 12.97 28.59 -7.10
C SER A 137 13.09 29.51 -8.32
N LYS A 138 11.96 29.99 -8.86
CA LYS A 138 11.96 30.95 -9.97
C LYS A 138 12.78 32.21 -9.65
N LYS A 139 12.61 32.78 -8.46
CA LYS A 139 13.40 33.95 -8.01
C LYS A 139 14.89 33.66 -7.95
N ARG A 140 15.31 32.46 -7.52
CA ARG A 140 16.72 32.04 -7.53
C ARG A 140 17.26 31.94 -8.95
N THR A 141 16.50 31.31 -9.85
CA THR A 141 16.89 31.16 -11.26
C THR A 141 17.01 32.52 -11.96
N GLU A 142 16.09 33.46 -11.72
CA GLU A 142 16.18 34.82 -12.26
C GLU A 142 17.44 35.55 -11.77
N ARG A 143 17.83 35.38 -10.49
CA ARG A 143 19.08 35.95 -9.97
C ARG A 143 20.30 35.34 -10.64
N MET A 144 20.36 34.01 -10.78
CA MET A 144 21.45 33.32 -11.48
C MET A 144 21.56 33.79 -12.93
N PHE A 145 20.43 33.90 -13.64
CA PHE A 145 20.40 34.39 -15.01
C PHE A 145 20.94 35.82 -15.12
N ASN A 146 20.59 36.69 -14.17
CA ASN A 146 21.12 38.05 -14.14
C ASN A 146 22.63 38.09 -13.89
N GLU A 147 23.16 37.24 -13.00
CA GLU A 147 24.61 37.14 -12.78
C GLU A 147 25.33 36.59 -14.01
N LEU A 148 24.79 35.55 -14.66
CA LEU A 148 25.32 35.02 -15.92
C LEU A 148 25.34 36.07 -17.03
N LYS A 149 24.31 36.93 -17.09
CA LYS A 149 24.28 38.04 -18.04
C LYS A 149 25.37 39.06 -17.76
N LYS A 150 25.66 39.35 -16.48
CA LYS A 150 26.76 40.25 -16.10
C LYS A 150 28.13 39.66 -16.43
N THR A 151 28.37 38.38 -16.11
CA THR A 151 29.65 37.72 -16.41
C THR A 151 29.89 37.62 -17.91
N ARG A 152 28.85 37.30 -18.69
CA ARG A 152 28.90 37.35 -20.16
C ARG A 152 29.32 38.74 -20.65
N ASN A 153 28.68 39.81 -20.18
CA ASN A 153 29.01 41.17 -20.60
C ASN A 153 30.46 41.56 -20.24
N ARG A 154 30.99 41.10 -19.08
CA ARG A 154 32.40 41.32 -18.72
C ARG A 154 33.33 40.60 -19.70
N ALA A 155 33.08 39.32 -19.97
CA ALA A 155 33.87 38.55 -20.92
C ALA A 155 33.85 39.14 -22.34
N GLU A 156 32.70 39.64 -22.81
CA GLU A 156 32.60 40.35 -24.09
C GLU A 156 33.49 41.62 -24.13
N ASN A 157 33.53 42.38 -23.03
CA ASN A 157 34.40 43.56 -22.92
C ASN A 157 35.88 43.16 -22.89
N ASP A 158 36.25 42.11 -22.16
CA ASP A 158 37.63 41.63 -22.07
C ASP A 158 38.14 41.14 -23.43
N ILE A 159 37.30 40.43 -24.20
CA ILE A 159 37.60 40.02 -25.57
C ILE A 159 37.85 41.25 -26.46
N LYS A 160 37.00 42.28 -26.34
CA LYS A 160 37.17 43.51 -27.11
C LYS A 160 38.47 44.23 -26.77
N LEU A 161 38.83 44.32 -25.48
CA LEU A 161 40.08 44.90 -25.04
C LEU A 161 41.29 44.12 -25.57
N PHE A 162 41.23 42.79 -25.53
CA PHE A 162 42.30 41.94 -26.07
C PHE A 162 42.48 42.14 -27.58
N GLN A 163 41.38 42.29 -28.33
CA GLN A 163 41.42 42.60 -29.76
C GLN A 163 42.02 43.98 -30.04
N GLU A 164 41.73 45.00 -29.22
CA GLU A 164 42.32 46.34 -29.33
C GLU A 164 43.82 46.32 -29.04
N LEU A 165 44.23 45.68 -27.93
CA LEU A 165 45.65 45.53 -27.57
C LEU A 165 46.45 44.75 -28.61
N SER A 166 45.86 43.69 -29.19
CA SER A 166 46.50 42.92 -30.25
C SER A 166 46.77 43.78 -31.49
N LYS A 167 45.82 44.66 -31.87
CA LYS A 167 46.00 45.61 -32.98
C LYS A 167 47.05 46.67 -32.69
N GLU A 168 47.11 47.18 -31.45
CA GLU A 168 48.18 48.11 -31.06
C GLU A 168 49.55 47.44 -31.12
N PHE A 169 49.65 46.20 -30.63
CA PHE A 169 50.89 45.43 -30.63
C PHE A 169 51.41 45.17 -32.05
N THR A 170 50.54 44.79 -33.00
CA THR A 170 50.93 44.64 -34.41
C THR A 170 51.39 45.97 -35.01
N ASN A 171 50.68 47.06 -34.73
CA ASN A 171 51.05 48.39 -35.23
C ASN A 171 52.37 48.91 -34.64
N THR A 172 52.76 48.49 -33.43
CA THR A 172 54.07 48.80 -32.85
C THR A 172 55.20 47.95 -33.43
N LEU A 173 54.95 46.67 -33.72
CA LEU A 173 55.90 45.79 -34.40
C LEU A 173 56.20 46.30 -35.83
N ASP A 174 55.18 46.78 -36.54
CA ASP A 174 55.33 47.39 -37.87
C ASP A 174 56.14 48.71 -37.86
N LYS A 175 56.37 49.33 -36.69
CA LYS A 175 57.15 50.58 -36.56
C LYS A 175 58.61 50.37 -36.19
N GLU A 176 58.99 49.19 -35.69
CA GLU A 176 60.38 48.92 -35.22
C GLU A 176 61.21 48.08 -36.20
N HIS A 177 60.62 47.47 -37.22
CA HIS A 177 61.35 46.71 -38.24
C HIS A 177 60.84 46.99 -39.67
N GLU A 178 61.34 48.06 -40.29
CA GLU A 178 61.61 48.02 -41.73
C GLU A 178 62.82 47.11 -41.92
N THR A 179 62.68 46.13 -42.82
CA THR A 179 63.63 45.04 -43.13
C THR A 179 63.55 43.82 -42.19
N ASP A 180 63.22 42.68 -42.80
CA ASP A 180 63.33 41.29 -42.31
C ASP A 180 62.08 40.58 -41.78
N LEU A 181 60.87 41.06 -42.07
CA LEU A 181 59.63 40.30 -41.82
C LEU A 181 58.87 39.88 -43.10
N SER A 182 59.52 39.84 -44.26
CA SER A 182 58.90 39.36 -45.51
C SER A 182 58.78 37.83 -45.61
N ASP A 183 59.52 37.08 -44.78
CA ASP A 183 59.69 35.63 -44.98
C ASP A 183 58.96 34.78 -43.94
N ALA A 184 58.32 35.40 -42.93
CA ALA A 184 57.60 34.69 -41.86
C ALA A 184 56.07 34.78 -41.96
N LEU A 185 55.54 35.49 -42.96
CA LEU A 185 54.11 35.72 -43.12
C LEU A 185 53.63 35.18 -44.46
N GLU A 186 53.62 33.85 -44.58
CA GLU A 186 52.55 33.21 -45.35
C GLU A 186 51.25 33.43 -44.56
N TYR A 187 50.62 34.57 -44.85
CA TYR A 187 49.24 34.88 -44.50
C TYR A 187 48.34 33.78 -45.06
N GLN A 188 48.08 32.73 -44.26
CA GLN A 188 46.79 32.09 -44.31
C GLN A 188 45.88 32.91 -43.40
N ASP A 189 44.90 33.56 -44.02
CA ASP A 189 43.73 34.15 -43.41
C ASP A 189 43.06 33.15 -42.46
N ILE A 190 43.54 33.04 -41.23
CA ILE A 190 42.76 32.46 -40.15
C ILE A 190 41.79 33.56 -39.75
N ASN A 191 40.71 33.64 -40.54
CA ASN A 191 39.40 34.04 -40.06
C ASN A 191 39.17 33.29 -38.74
N TYR A 192 39.50 33.91 -37.62
CA TYR A 192 39.02 33.49 -36.31
C TYR A 192 37.53 33.84 -36.25
N ASN A 193 36.74 33.08 -37.02
CA ASN A 193 35.43 32.66 -36.58
C ASN A 193 35.68 31.94 -35.26
N PHE A 194 35.57 32.66 -34.15
CA PHE A 194 35.55 32.09 -32.82
C PHE A 194 34.24 31.29 -32.71
N SER A 195 34.22 30.12 -33.34
CA SER A 195 33.10 29.20 -33.26
C SER A 195 33.02 28.74 -31.82
N THR A 196 31.81 28.76 -31.29
CA THR A 196 31.35 28.28 -29.99
C THR A 196 31.77 26.84 -29.63
N THR A 197 32.52 26.15 -30.49
CA THR A 197 32.90 24.73 -30.41
C THR A 197 34.07 24.47 -29.46
N GLU A 198 35.09 25.33 -29.40
CA GLU A 198 36.29 25.03 -28.59
C GLU A 198 36.07 25.20 -27.08
N LYS A 199 35.15 26.09 -26.67
CA LYS A 199 34.68 26.17 -25.27
C LYS A 199 33.80 24.97 -24.90
N GLU A 200 33.00 24.48 -25.84
CA GLU A 200 32.23 23.25 -25.66
C GLU A 200 33.15 22.04 -25.50
N ASP A 201 34.29 21.98 -26.20
CA ASP A 201 35.25 20.87 -26.08
C ASP A 201 36.01 20.86 -24.73
N PHE A 202 36.40 22.03 -24.21
CA PHE A 202 37.08 22.09 -22.91
C PHE A 202 36.13 21.84 -21.72
N LEU A 203 34.92 22.41 -21.76
CA LEU A 203 33.89 22.12 -20.77
C LEU A 203 33.35 20.70 -20.90
N SER A 204 33.19 20.18 -22.12
CA SER A 204 32.74 18.80 -22.34
C SER A 204 33.81 17.78 -22.04
N SER A 205 35.11 18.08 -22.15
CA SER A 205 36.18 17.17 -21.73
C SER A 205 36.25 17.06 -20.21
N ASN A 206 36.25 18.18 -19.49
CA ASN A 206 36.22 18.16 -18.02
C ASN A 206 34.88 17.66 -17.46
N LEU A 207 33.75 17.95 -18.10
CA LEU A 207 32.47 17.31 -17.77
C LEU A 207 32.45 15.84 -18.17
N LYS A 208 33.05 15.42 -19.29
CA LYS A 208 33.18 13.99 -19.64
C LYS A 208 34.07 13.25 -18.66
N ASP A 209 35.12 13.87 -18.14
CA ASP A 209 35.99 13.28 -17.13
C ASP A 209 35.30 13.21 -15.77
N LEU A 210 34.50 14.22 -15.40
CA LEU A 210 33.67 14.19 -14.19
C LEU A 210 32.47 13.21 -14.30
N ILE A 211 31.81 13.17 -15.46
CA ILE A 211 30.68 12.28 -15.79
C ILE A 211 31.17 10.84 -16.03
N SER A 212 32.37 10.62 -16.54
CA SER A 212 32.96 9.27 -16.69
C SER A 212 33.42 8.70 -15.34
N ASN A 213 33.80 9.58 -14.39
CA ASN A 213 34.01 9.17 -13.00
C ASN A 213 32.68 8.87 -12.28
N LEU A 214 31.61 9.59 -12.63
CA LEU A 214 30.23 9.27 -12.24
C LEU A 214 29.65 8.22 -13.21
N ASN A 215 30.19 7.01 -13.22
CA ASN A 215 29.64 5.92 -14.02
C ASN A 215 28.21 5.59 -13.55
N PHE A 216 27.20 6.17 -14.17
CA PHE A 216 25.80 5.82 -13.98
C PHE A 216 25.46 4.60 -14.82
N ILE A 217 24.80 3.64 -14.20
CA ILE A 217 24.35 2.41 -14.82
C ILE A 217 22.82 2.37 -14.84
N PRO A 218 22.22 1.88 -15.93
CA PRO A 218 20.79 1.65 -15.95
C PRO A 218 20.44 0.48 -15.02
N ILE A 219 19.47 0.70 -14.16
CA ILE A 219 18.91 -0.29 -13.25
C ILE A 219 17.43 -0.46 -13.59
N ASP A 220 17.02 -1.71 -13.73
CA ASP A 220 15.64 -2.06 -14.08
C ASP A 220 14.68 -1.79 -12.91
N VAL A 221 13.54 -1.17 -13.23
CA VAL A 221 12.38 -1.11 -12.34
C VAL A 221 11.56 -2.38 -12.57
N VAL A 222 11.70 -3.33 -11.66
CA VAL A 222 11.27 -4.72 -11.82
C VAL A 222 9.77 -4.93 -11.54
N GLY A 223 9.09 -3.92 -10.98
CA GLY A 223 7.64 -3.95 -10.79
C GLY A 223 7.20 -3.30 -9.49
N GLU A 224 6.14 -3.85 -8.90
CA GLU A 224 5.50 -3.33 -7.70
C GLU A 224 5.54 -4.37 -6.58
N VAL A 225 5.80 -3.92 -5.36
CA VAL A 225 5.82 -4.78 -4.17
C VAL A 225 4.74 -4.34 -3.18
N SER A 226 3.91 -5.29 -2.75
CA SER A 226 2.90 -5.01 -1.74
C SER A 226 3.53 -4.99 -0.36
N CYS A 227 3.49 -3.84 0.31
CA CYS A 227 3.82 -3.76 1.72
C CYS A 227 2.72 -4.40 2.59
N GLY A 228 1.52 -4.69 2.08
CA GLY A 228 0.37 -5.18 2.85
C GLY A 228 0.02 -6.63 2.58
N THR A 229 -1.26 -6.87 2.27
CA THR A 229 -1.74 -8.15 1.76
C THR A 229 -0.94 -8.53 0.53
N PRO A 230 -0.41 -9.74 0.47
CA PRO A 230 0.53 -10.13 -0.56
C PRO A 230 -0.16 -10.06 -1.95
N SER A 231 0.61 -9.68 -2.99
CA SER A 231 0.13 -9.42 -4.36
C SER A 231 1.20 -9.85 -5.36
N TYR A 232 0.74 -10.26 -6.55
CA TYR A 232 1.56 -10.73 -7.67
C TYR A 232 2.72 -9.78 -7.98
N ALA A 233 3.94 -10.30 -7.95
CA ALA A 233 5.17 -9.51 -7.81
C ALA A 233 5.95 -9.23 -9.10
N PHE A 234 5.57 -9.80 -10.24
CA PHE A 234 6.37 -9.66 -11.46
C PHE A 234 5.46 -9.59 -12.67
N ASN A 235 5.12 -8.38 -13.11
CA ASN A 235 4.71 -8.15 -14.48
C ASN A 235 5.24 -6.78 -14.95
N GLU A 236 6.00 -6.85 -16.05
CA GLU A 236 6.52 -5.79 -16.91
C GLU A 236 7.61 -4.87 -16.31
N ILE A 237 8.81 -4.96 -16.91
CA ILE A 237 9.90 -3.98 -16.74
C ILE A 237 9.34 -2.63 -17.21
N SER A 238 8.97 -1.78 -16.24
CA SER A 238 8.13 -0.63 -16.52
C SER A 238 8.92 0.64 -16.88
N LYS A 239 10.23 0.67 -16.61
CA LYS A 239 11.24 1.73 -16.94
C LYS A 239 12.61 1.33 -16.38
N SER A 240 13.70 1.93 -16.88
CA SER A 240 15.04 1.88 -16.28
C SER A 240 15.39 3.22 -15.64
N ILE A 241 15.98 3.21 -14.45
CA ILE A 241 16.52 4.42 -13.78
C ILE A 241 18.04 4.40 -13.82
N ALA A 242 18.68 5.56 -13.94
CA ALA A 242 20.14 5.66 -13.88
C ALA A 242 20.58 5.92 -12.43
N LEU A 243 21.38 5.03 -11.86
CA LEU A 243 22.02 5.20 -10.55
C LEU A 243 23.54 5.03 -10.66
N PRO A 244 24.34 5.56 -9.73
CA PRO A 244 25.78 5.41 -9.81
C PRO A 244 26.20 3.92 -9.73
N SER A 245 27.40 3.62 -10.22
CA SER A 245 27.91 2.25 -10.47
C SER A 245 28.07 1.40 -9.20
N ASN A 246 28.08 2.03 -8.02
CA ASN A 246 27.98 1.37 -6.72
C ASN A 246 26.66 0.57 -6.53
N TYR A 247 25.63 0.81 -7.34
CA TYR A 247 24.34 0.11 -7.28
C TYR A 247 24.18 -1.01 -8.33
N LYS A 248 25.27 -1.54 -8.92
CA LYS A 248 25.22 -2.50 -10.04
C LYS A 248 24.40 -3.77 -9.84
N ASP A 249 24.35 -4.27 -8.61
CA ASP A 249 23.59 -5.47 -8.27
C ASP A 249 22.22 -5.15 -7.65
N CYS A 250 21.75 -3.92 -7.84
CA CYS A 250 20.48 -3.46 -7.31
C CYS A 250 19.38 -3.43 -8.39
N PHE A 251 18.15 -3.42 -7.93
CA PHE A 251 16.95 -3.24 -8.74
C PHE A 251 15.95 -2.36 -8.00
N ALA A 252 15.10 -1.67 -8.75
CA ALA A 252 14.10 -0.78 -8.17
C ALA A 252 12.73 -1.46 -8.11
N LEU A 253 12.00 -1.23 -7.02
CA LEU A 253 10.62 -1.66 -6.86
C LEU A 253 9.77 -0.47 -6.42
N ARG A 254 8.52 -0.41 -6.89
CA ARG A 254 7.54 0.56 -6.42
C ARG A 254 6.75 -0.03 -5.25
N VAL A 255 6.77 0.67 -4.13
CA VAL A 255 6.04 0.30 -2.91
C VAL A 255 4.54 0.50 -3.13
N LYS A 256 3.72 -0.49 -2.76
CA LYS A 256 2.27 -0.38 -2.69
C LYS A 256 1.75 -0.73 -1.31
N GLY A 257 0.96 0.16 -0.71
CA GLY A 257 0.32 -0.03 0.59
C GLY A 257 1.08 0.62 1.77
N ASN A 258 0.46 0.54 2.95
CA ASN A 258 0.82 1.40 4.10
C ASN A 258 1.54 0.67 5.25
N SER A 259 1.91 -0.60 5.10
CA SER A 259 2.52 -1.37 6.19
C SER A 259 3.96 -0.97 6.52
N MET A 260 4.63 -0.22 5.64
CA MET A 260 5.96 0.32 5.86
C MET A 260 5.95 1.86 5.89
N ASN A 261 4.78 2.48 6.13
CA ASN A 261 4.55 3.92 6.01
C ASN A 261 5.41 4.82 6.92
N LYS A 262 6.07 4.24 7.94
CA LYS A 262 7.06 4.97 8.75
C LYS A 262 8.36 5.23 8.00
N LEU A 263 8.66 4.43 6.98
CA LEU A 263 9.91 4.45 6.23
C LEU A 263 9.68 4.78 4.75
N PHE A 264 8.66 4.18 4.13
CA PHE A 264 8.35 4.37 2.72
C PHE A 264 6.89 4.70 2.51
N LYS A 265 6.61 5.71 1.69
CA LYS A 265 5.26 6.12 1.31
C LYS A 265 4.70 5.20 0.22
N ASP A 266 3.39 5.17 0.11
CA ASP A 266 2.72 4.50 -1.02
C ASP A 266 3.16 5.11 -2.35
N ASN A 267 3.41 4.26 -3.34
CA ASN A 267 4.00 4.55 -4.66
C ASN A 267 5.45 5.07 -4.66
N GLU A 268 6.17 5.01 -3.54
CA GLU A 268 7.58 5.38 -3.48
C GLU A 268 8.48 4.31 -4.14
N LEU A 269 9.56 4.74 -4.80
CA LEU A 269 10.55 3.83 -5.38
C LEU A 269 11.62 3.50 -4.35
N ILE A 270 11.85 2.20 -4.14
CA ILE A 270 12.88 1.69 -3.25
C ILE A 270 13.94 0.92 -4.03
N ILE A 271 15.19 1.02 -3.58
CA ILE A 271 16.33 0.34 -4.20
C ILE A 271 16.69 -0.90 -3.38
N CYS A 272 16.72 -2.05 -4.02
CA CYS A 272 16.93 -3.35 -3.41
C CYS A 272 18.18 -4.02 -3.99
N CYS A 273 19.08 -4.53 -3.14
CA CYS A 273 20.28 -5.24 -3.56
C CYS A 273 20.07 -6.76 -3.50
N ARG A 274 20.40 -7.47 -4.59
CA ARG A 274 20.30 -8.94 -4.67
C ARG A 274 21.43 -9.66 -3.95
N ASN A 275 22.63 -9.09 -4.00
CA ASN A 275 23.86 -9.74 -3.53
C ASN A 275 24.18 -9.45 -2.06
N LYS A 276 23.24 -8.88 -1.30
CA LYS A 276 23.42 -8.58 0.12
C LYS A 276 22.72 -9.64 0.98
N THR A 277 23.48 -10.24 1.90
CA THR A 277 22.90 -11.17 2.89
C THR A 277 22.12 -10.38 3.94
N PRO A 278 20.83 -10.68 4.18
CA PRO A 278 20.02 -9.94 5.14
C PRO A 278 20.48 -10.18 6.58
N ILE A 279 20.64 -9.10 7.32
CA ILE A 279 20.98 -9.09 8.75
C ILE A 279 19.71 -8.81 9.56
N ASP A 280 19.68 -9.26 10.82
CA ASP A 280 18.58 -8.95 11.74
C ASP A 280 18.32 -7.44 11.82
N GLY A 281 17.08 -7.04 11.57
CA GLY A 281 16.66 -5.65 11.51
C GLY A 281 16.72 -4.99 10.13
N ASP A 282 17.27 -5.65 9.11
CA ASP A 282 17.22 -5.14 7.74
C ASP A 282 15.79 -5.16 7.19
N ILE A 283 15.54 -4.33 6.18
CA ILE A 283 14.30 -4.38 5.42
C ILE A 283 14.54 -5.28 4.22
N VAL A 284 13.67 -6.26 4.01
CA VAL A 284 13.84 -7.28 2.99
C VAL A 284 12.59 -7.40 2.12
N ILE A 285 12.83 -7.80 0.87
CA ILE A 285 11.79 -8.25 -0.04
C ILE A 285 11.70 -9.77 0.09
N ALA A 286 10.62 -10.23 0.70
CA ALA A 286 10.31 -11.64 0.87
C ALA A 286 9.30 -12.10 -0.18
N TYR A 287 9.59 -13.21 -0.82
CA TYR A 287 8.75 -13.89 -1.79
C TYR A 287 8.16 -15.14 -1.17
N LEU A 288 6.83 -15.23 -1.18
CA LEU A 288 6.11 -16.42 -0.75
C LEU A 288 5.79 -17.25 -1.98
N SER A 289 6.40 -18.43 -2.08
CA SER A 289 6.26 -19.29 -3.26
C SER A 289 4.87 -19.93 -3.34
N GLU A 290 4.22 -20.18 -2.19
CA GLU A 290 2.89 -20.80 -2.11
C GLU A 290 1.80 -19.98 -2.83
N ASN A 291 1.86 -18.64 -2.71
CA ASN A 291 0.87 -17.74 -3.29
C ASN A 291 1.42 -16.91 -4.46
N ASN A 292 2.71 -17.04 -4.79
CA ASN A 292 3.38 -16.30 -5.86
C ASN A 292 3.38 -14.77 -5.65
N GLU A 293 3.66 -14.35 -4.41
CA GLU A 293 3.52 -12.96 -3.96
C GLU A 293 4.80 -12.43 -3.29
N ALA A 294 5.07 -11.13 -3.44
CA ALA A 294 6.18 -10.47 -2.76
C ALA A 294 5.69 -9.46 -1.73
N THR A 295 6.37 -9.42 -0.58
CA THR A 295 6.12 -8.45 0.48
C THR A 295 7.40 -7.78 0.96
N CYS A 296 7.27 -6.52 1.37
CA CYS A 296 8.36 -5.73 1.95
C CYS A 296 8.13 -5.56 3.45
N LYS A 297 9.03 -6.10 4.27
CA LYS A 297 8.94 -6.12 5.74
C LYS A 297 10.33 -6.01 6.38
N LYS A 298 10.36 -5.69 7.67
CA LYS A 298 11.59 -5.76 8.46
C LYS A 298 11.84 -7.21 8.84
N ILE A 299 13.08 -7.71 8.71
CA ILE A 299 13.45 -9.09 9.06
C ILE A 299 13.85 -9.18 10.52
N HIS A 300 13.34 -10.17 11.24
CA HIS A 300 13.83 -10.58 12.55
C HIS A 300 14.08 -12.09 12.57
N LYS A 301 15.33 -12.50 12.79
CA LYS A 301 15.74 -13.90 12.76
C LYS A 301 15.92 -14.45 14.18
N LYS A 302 15.02 -15.33 14.60
CA LYS A 302 15.16 -16.14 15.83
C LYS A 302 15.60 -17.55 15.48
N LYS A 303 16.17 -18.28 16.46
CA LYS A 303 16.86 -19.58 16.26
C LYS A 303 16.15 -20.56 15.31
N ASP A 304 14.81 -20.66 15.37
CA ASP A 304 14.01 -21.56 14.52
C ASP A 304 12.83 -20.88 13.82
N LYS A 305 12.72 -19.55 13.88
CA LYS A 305 11.60 -18.79 13.31
C LYS A 305 12.07 -17.49 12.67
N LEU A 306 11.49 -17.17 11.52
CA LEU A 306 11.63 -15.90 10.84
C LEU A 306 10.39 -15.05 11.14
N GLU A 307 10.60 -13.87 11.71
CA GLU A 307 9.55 -12.90 11.99
C GLU A 307 9.68 -11.76 10.98
N LEU A 308 8.56 -11.38 10.36
CA LEU A 308 8.49 -10.26 9.42
C LEU A 308 7.56 -9.16 9.98
N PRO A 309 8.00 -8.39 10.99
CA PRO A 309 7.20 -7.30 11.54
C PRO A 309 6.97 -6.17 10.52
N PRO A 310 5.76 -5.58 10.49
CA PRO A 310 5.47 -4.36 9.75
C PRO A 310 6.12 -3.14 10.41
N CYS A 311 6.42 -2.09 9.63
CA CYS A 311 6.90 -0.80 10.13
C CYS A 311 5.89 0.31 9.81
N SER A 312 4.74 0.29 10.49
CA SER A 312 3.63 1.22 10.24
C SER A 312 3.19 2.00 11.48
N THR A 313 2.50 3.11 11.27
CA THR A 313 1.66 3.81 12.26
C THR A 313 0.25 3.22 12.39
N LEU A 314 -0.14 2.35 11.46
CA LEU A 314 -1.42 1.63 11.45
C LEU A 314 -1.27 0.22 12.05
N PRO A 315 -2.35 -0.39 12.58
CA PRO A 315 -2.30 -1.74 13.13
C PRO A 315 -2.14 -2.78 12.01
N TYR A 316 -1.00 -3.47 11.99
CA TYR A 316 -0.71 -4.60 11.11
C TYR A 316 -0.16 -5.76 11.95
N GLU A 317 -0.53 -6.99 11.60
CA GLU A 317 -0.06 -8.20 12.30
C GLU A 317 1.36 -8.61 11.86
N ILE A 318 2.10 -9.20 12.78
CA ILE A 318 3.44 -9.77 12.52
C ILE A 318 3.26 -11.14 11.85
N GLN A 319 3.97 -11.36 10.75
CA GLN A 319 3.97 -12.66 10.07
C GLN A 319 5.12 -13.53 10.60
N TYR A 320 4.84 -14.82 10.78
CA TYR A 320 5.78 -15.80 11.32
C TYR A 320 5.96 -16.93 10.31
N TYR A 321 7.21 -17.23 9.99
CA TYR A 321 7.58 -18.33 9.10
C TYR A 321 8.56 -19.25 9.83
N ASP A 322 8.38 -20.55 9.65
CA ASP A 322 9.27 -21.58 10.17
C ASP A 322 10.20 -22.11 9.06
N LYS A 323 11.04 -23.09 9.39
CA LYS A 323 11.94 -23.72 8.40
C LYS A 323 11.22 -24.50 7.30
N ASN A 324 9.93 -24.78 7.49
CA ASN A 324 9.12 -25.53 6.53
C ASN A 324 8.32 -24.61 5.60
N SER A 325 8.36 -23.29 5.84
CA SER A 325 7.68 -22.30 5.03
C SER A 325 8.49 -21.99 3.76
N ASP A 326 7.86 -22.04 2.58
CA ASP A 326 8.51 -21.75 1.28
C ASP A 326 8.67 -20.23 1.04
N ILE A 327 9.48 -19.60 1.88
CA ILE A 327 9.81 -18.17 1.83
C ILE A 327 11.23 -17.94 1.29
N ASN A 328 11.34 -17.14 0.23
CA ASN A 328 12.60 -16.78 -0.40
C ASN A 328 12.86 -15.28 -0.24
N ILE A 329 14.04 -14.90 0.24
CA ILE A 329 14.44 -13.48 0.29
C ILE A 329 15.05 -13.09 -1.05
N ILE A 330 14.39 -12.19 -1.77
CA ILE A 330 14.83 -11.71 -3.09
C ILE A 330 15.96 -10.68 -2.96
N GLY A 331 15.91 -9.85 -1.92
CA GLY A 331 16.92 -8.81 -1.73
C GLY A 331 16.71 -7.96 -0.48
N VAL A 332 17.73 -7.17 -0.15
CA VAL A 332 17.75 -6.23 0.97
C VAL A 332 17.51 -4.82 0.45
N VAL A 333 16.57 -4.10 1.06
CA VAL A 333 16.26 -2.71 0.73
C VAL A 333 17.34 -1.81 1.32
N LEU A 334 17.97 -1.00 0.47
CA LEU A 334 19.00 -0.04 0.87
C LEU A 334 18.38 1.30 1.32
N GLY A 335 17.31 1.73 0.67
CA GLY A 335 16.63 2.99 0.96
C GLY A 335 15.60 3.37 -0.11
N SER A 336 14.94 4.51 0.11
CA SER A 336 14.16 5.17 -0.94
C SER A 336 15.09 5.78 -1.98
N LEU A 337 14.63 5.86 -3.23
CA LEU A 337 15.33 6.60 -4.27
C LEU A 337 15.56 8.06 -3.86
N ASN A 338 14.58 8.70 -3.22
CA ASN A 338 14.73 10.10 -2.76
C ASN A 338 15.83 10.20 -1.70
N ASP A 339 15.81 9.31 -0.70
CA ASP A 339 16.83 9.31 0.35
C ASP A 339 18.23 9.04 -0.20
N ILE A 340 18.36 8.16 -1.20
CA ILE A 340 19.66 7.86 -1.83
C ILE A 340 20.16 9.09 -2.62
N LEU A 341 19.28 9.76 -3.35
CA LEU A 341 19.63 11.00 -4.06
C LEU A 341 19.94 12.15 -3.09
N ASP A 342 19.28 12.20 -1.94
CA ASP A 342 19.50 13.21 -0.89
C ASP A 342 20.77 12.91 -0.06
N LEU A 343 21.09 11.64 0.22
CA LEU A 343 22.30 11.19 0.91
C LEU A 343 23.56 11.40 0.07
N GLU A 344 23.41 11.32 -1.26
CA GLU A 344 24.49 11.66 -2.18
C GLU A 344 24.70 13.17 -2.31
N ASN A 345 23.95 14.02 -1.57
CA ASN A 345 24.11 15.47 -1.39
C ASN A 345 25.46 15.91 -1.96
N ILE A 346 25.45 16.13 -3.27
CA ILE A 346 26.61 16.62 -3.98
C ILE A 346 26.67 18.04 -3.47
N ASP A 347 27.49 18.26 -2.46
CA ASP A 347 27.65 19.56 -1.84
C ASP A 347 28.29 20.44 -2.90
N ILE A 348 27.42 21.19 -3.59
CA ILE A 348 27.80 22.02 -4.73
C ILE A 348 28.83 23.05 -4.25
N GLU A 349 28.74 23.49 -2.99
CA GLU A 349 29.71 24.39 -2.36
C GLU A 349 31.08 23.72 -2.18
N ASP A 350 31.13 22.44 -1.78
CA ASP A 350 32.37 21.67 -1.58
C ASP A 350 33.06 21.29 -2.92
N LEU A 351 32.28 21.17 -4.00
CA LEU A 351 32.79 21.05 -5.38
C LEU A 351 33.26 22.40 -5.93
N GLU A 352 32.56 23.50 -5.66
CA GLU A 352 32.99 24.85 -6.01
C GLU A 352 34.29 25.24 -5.30
N GLU A 353 34.47 24.84 -4.04
CA GLU A 353 35.70 25.09 -3.29
C GLU A 353 36.88 24.30 -3.86
N LYS A 354 36.69 23.03 -4.21
CA LYS A 354 37.73 22.19 -4.86
C LYS A 354 38.07 22.65 -6.28
N LEU A 355 37.10 23.18 -7.04
CA LEU A 355 37.31 23.75 -8.37
C LEU A 355 38.02 25.11 -8.34
N ASN A 356 37.88 25.89 -7.26
CA ASN A 356 38.57 27.17 -7.09
C ASN A 356 39.99 27.05 -6.51
N THR A 357 40.40 25.83 -6.11
CA THR A 357 41.74 25.56 -5.54
C THR A 357 42.67 24.82 -6.53
N ILE A 358 42.19 24.56 -7.75
CA ILE A 358 42.98 24.11 -8.92
C ILE A 358 43.11 25.30 -9.86
#